data_AF-A0AAN8GNQ3-F1
#
_entry.id   AF-A0AAN8GNQ3-F1
#
_cell.length_a   1.000
_cell.length_b   1.000
_cell.length_c   1.000
_cell.angle_alpha   90.00
_cell.angle_beta   90.00
_cell.angle_gamma   90.00
#
_symmetry.space_group_name_H-M   'P 1'
#
loop_
_entity.id
_entity.type
_entity.pdbx_description
1 polymer ?
#
loop_
_entity_poly.entity_id
_entity_poly.type
_entity_poly.pdbx_seq_one_letter_code
_entity_poly.pdbx_strand_id
1 'polypeptide(L)'
;MRRPWRREILLVVFSSFTFLLQILLTTQGGVYQFELIDYYGANGICLLCVSLVQCVAVGWAFGAERIHDALEDMTGQRPGVFYTVCWRYVTPLICTVCFIGFFLDFQPLKTSDGSVYPNWAYNLGWAIAISCVVPIPISAVSKFYFTEGSFRQRLLVLWRPVSDPVGRKTKEERSLNETEMKSLSAFPDML
;
A
#
# COMPACT_ATOMS: atom_id res chain seq x y z
N MET A 1 -24.37 7.76 -7.45
CA MET A 1 -24.54 9.09 -6.80
C MET A 1 -23.56 9.22 -5.63
N ARG A 2 -22.34 9.78 -5.85
CA ARG A 2 -21.36 10.00 -4.77
C ARG A 2 -21.63 11.39 -4.18
N ARG A 3 -22.17 11.47 -2.95
CA ARG A 3 -22.50 12.76 -2.31
C ARG A 3 -21.20 13.49 -1.89
N PRO A 4 -20.86 14.65 -2.47
CA PRO A 4 -19.56 15.32 -2.24
C PRO A 4 -19.38 15.82 -0.79
N TRP A 5 -20.47 16.26 -0.15
CA TRP A 5 -20.49 16.81 1.22
C TRP A 5 -19.87 15.92 2.30
N ARG A 6 -19.93 14.59 2.18
CA ARG A 6 -19.33 13.68 3.18
C ARG A 6 -17.80 13.72 3.16
N ARG A 7 -17.19 13.89 1.98
CA ARG A 7 -15.73 13.93 1.85
C ARG A 7 -15.18 15.21 2.47
N GLU A 8 -15.83 16.33 2.17
CA GLU A 8 -15.46 17.64 2.72
C GLU A 8 -15.55 17.67 4.25
N ILE A 9 -16.65 17.16 4.83
CA ILE A 9 -16.79 17.09 6.30
C ILE A 9 -15.69 16.22 6.92
N LEU A 10 -15.39 15.04 6.33
CA LEU A 10 -14.31 14.18 6.83
C LEU A 10 -12.95 14.86 6.78
N LEU A 11 -12.67 15.60 5.70
CA LEU A 11 -11.42 16.35 5.55
C LEU A 11 -11.30 17.46 6.60
N VAL A 12 -12.37 18.21 6.86
CA VAL A 12 -12.39 19.28 7.87
C VAL A 12 -12.20 18.70 9.28
N VAL A 13 -12.89 17.60 9.61
CA VAL A 13 -12.75 16.92 10.90
C VAL A 13 -11.33 16.41 11.09
N PHE A 14 -10.77 15.74 10.07
CA PHE A 14 -9.40 15.24 10.10
C PHE A 14 -8.39 16.37 10.27
N SER A 15 -8.53 17.44 9.48
CA SER A 15 -7.65 18.62 9.56
C SER A 15 -7.71 19.29 10.92
N SER A 16 -8.90 19.43 11.51
CA SER A 16 -9.07 20.00 12.85
C SER A 16 -8.40 19.13 13.91
N PHE A 17 -8.54 17.81 13.81
CA PHE A 17 -7.88 16.87 14.71
C PHE A 17 -6.34 16.94 14.61
N THR A 18 -5.79 16.92 13.39
CA THR A 18 -4.33 17.06 13.19
C THR A 18 -3.81 18.40 13.70
N PHE A 19 -4.58 19.48 13.54
CA PHE A 19 -4.21 20.80 14.06
C PHE A 19 -4.11 20.82 15.59
N LEU A 20 -5.06 20.19 16.30
CA LEU A 20 -5.02 20.06 17.76
C LEU A 20 -3.80 19.26 18.22
N LEU A 21 -3.47 18.16 17.54
CA LEU A 21 -2.26 17.39 17.84
C LEU A 21 -1.00 18.22 17.62
N GLN A 22 -0.92 18.97 16.52
CA GLN A 22 0.24 19.81 16.21
C GLN A 22 0.48 20.90 17.26
N ILE A 23 -0.58 21.46 17.84
CA ILE A 23 -0.49 22.45 18.94
C ILE A 23 0.16 21.83 20.20
N LEU A 24 -0.09 20.55 20.50
CA LEU A 24 0.56 19.89 21.64
C LEU A 24 2.07 19.78 21.43
N LEU A 25 2.49 19.52 20.19
CA LEU A 25 3.91 19.41 19.80
C LEU A 25 4.66 20.75 19.77
N THR A 26 3.99 21.90 19.76
CA THR A 26 4.65 23.23 19.80
C THR A 26 4.82 23.80 21.20
N THR A 27 4.40 23.07 22.24
CA THR A 27 4.61 23.46 23.64
C THR A 27 6.09 23.33 24.06
N GLN A 28 6.47 23.89 25.21
CA GLN A 28 7.86 23.85 25.74
C GLN A 28 8.43 22.42 25.88
N GLY A 29 7.56 21.41 26.10
CA GLY A 29 7.94 19.99 26.14
C GLY A 29 7.71 19.23 24.82
N GLY A 30 7.30 19.92 23.76
CA GLY A 30 6.88 19.32 22.50
C GLY A 30 8.01 18.67 21.70
N VAL A 31 9.26 19.12 21.88
CA VAL A 31 10.44 18.50 21.24
C VAL A 31 10.61 17.04 21.67
N TYR A 32 10.43 16.72 22.95
CA TYR A 32 10.50 15.34 23.45
C TYR A 32 9.37 14.47 22.88
N GLN A 33 8.16 15.02 22.82
CA GLN A 33 7.01 14.33 22.25
C GLN A 33 7.19 14.08 20.74
N PHE A 34 7.73 15.07 20.03
CA PHE A 34 8.05 14.96 18.61
C PHE A 34 9.12 13.89 18.36
N GLU A 35 10.21 13.88 19.12
CA GLU A 35 11.28 12.89 19.00
C GLU A 35 10.76 11.45 19.23
N LEU A 36 9.91 11.25 20.24
CA LEU A 36 9.28 9.95 20.50
C LEU A 36 8.39 9.52 19.32
N ILE A 37 7.54 10.42 18.81
CA ILE A 37 6.64 10.12 17.70
C ILE A 37 7.42 9.86 16.41
N ASP A 38 8.46 10.65 16.12
CA ASP A 38 9.29 10.50 14.93
C ASP A 38 10.05 9.16 14.95
N TYR A 39 10.65 8.82 16.10
CA TYR A 39 11.35 7.56 16.27
C TYR A 39 10.44 6.34 16.15
N TYR A 40 9.28 6.32 16.82
CA TYR A 40 8.39 5.15 16.79
C TYR A 40 7.49 5.11 15.54
N GLY A 41 7.13 6.26 14.98
CA GLY A 41 6.14 6.39 13.90
C GLY A 41 6.73 6.56 12.50
N ALA A 42 7.78 7.37 12.34
CA ALA A 42 8.26 7.83 11.03
C ALA A 42 9.66 7.36 10.65
N ASN A 43 10.45 6.81 11.56
CA ASN A 43 11.79 6.30 11.26
C ASN A 43 12.06 4.89 11.85
N GLY A 44 11.10 4.35 12.60
CA GLY A 44 11.29 3.15 13.41
C GLY A 44 10.92 1.81 12.73
N ILE A 45 10.71 0.80 13.59
CA ILE A 45 10.22 -0.55 13.25
C ILE A 45 8.96 -0.49 12.38
N CYS A 46 8.10 0.51 12.60
CA CYS A 46 6.79 0.58 12.01
C CYS A 46 6.83 0.66 10.47
N LEU A 47 7.62 1.59 9.91
CA LEU A 47 7.77 1.73 8.46
C LEU A 47 8.43 0.52 7.82
N LEU A 48 9.42 -0.07 8.49
CA LEU A 48 10.11 -1.25 7.99
C LEU A 48 9.19 -2.49 8.00
N CYS A 49 8.39 -2.67 9.04
CA CYS A 49 7.36 -3.72 9.08
C CYS A 49 6.30 -3.52 7.98
N VAL A 50 5.79 -2.31 7.80
CA VAL A 50 4.79 -2.01 6.75
C VAL A 50 5.37 -2.24 5.36
N SER A 51 6.58 -1.75 5.09
CA SER A 51 7.24 -1.93 3.79
C SER A 51 7.56 -3.40 3.51
N LEU A 52 7.99 -4.19 4.49
CA LEU A 52 8.16 -5.63 4.32
C LEU A 52 6.86 -6.32 3.94
N VAL A 53 5.78 -6.06 4.68
CA VAL A 53 4.47 -6.68 4.39
C VAL A 53 3.99 -6.27 2.99
N GLN A 54 4.17 -5.00 2.61
CA GLN A 54 3.83 -4.51 1.28
C GLN A 54 4.67 -5.17 0.18
N CYS A 55 5.99 -5.27 0.35
CA CYS A 55 6.88 -5.90 -0.63
C CYS A 55 6.60 -7.39 -0.79
N VAL A 56 6.33 -8.10 0.31
CA VAL A 56 5.92 -9.51 0.27
C VAL A 56 4.54 -9.65 -0.41
N ALA A 57 3.59 -8.80 -0.08
CA ALA A 57 2.26 -8.80 -0.71
C ALA A 57 2.34 -8.53 -2.22
N VAL A 58 3.12 -7.53 -2.65
CA VAL A 58 3.29 -7.21 -4.09
C VAL A 58 4.06 -8.31 -4.81
N GLY A 59 5.18 -8.79 -4.23
CA GLY A 59 6.04 -9.79 -4.88
C GLY A 59 5.40 -11.17 -4.99
N TRP A 60 4.68 -11.61 -3.95
CA TRP A 60 4.17 -12.98 -3.84
C TRP A 60 2.65 -13.09 -3.95
N ALA A 61 1.88 -12.15 -3.36
CA ALA A 61 0.41 -12.23 -3.38
C ALA A 61 -0.21 -11.67 -4.67
N PHE A 62 0.37 -10.62 -5.27
CA PHE A 62 -0.14 -10.06 -6.53
C PHE A 62 0.30 -10.86 -7.77
N GLY A 63 1.43 -11.56 -7.68
CA GLY A 63 1.99 -12.41 -8.74
C GLY A 63 2.70 -11.60 -9.83
N ALA A 64 4.00 -11.85 -10.04
CA ALA A 64 4.81 -11.05 -10.96
C ALA A 64 4.40 -11.12 -12.44
N GLU A 65 3.74 -12.19 -12.89
CA GLU A 65 3.21 -12.24 -14.27
C GLU A 65 2.12 -11.19 -14.50
N ARG A 66 1.31 -10.89 -13.47
CA ARG A 66 0.28 -9.86 -13.55
C ARG A 66 0.84 -8.45 -13.53
N ILE A 67 1.94 -8.24 -12.80
CA ILE A 67 2.66 -6.96 -12.85
C ILE A 67 3.25 -6.76 -14.24
N HIS A 68 3.80 -7.82 -14.85
CA HIS A 68 4.31 -7.79 -16.21
C HIS A 68 3.20 -7.45 -17.22
N ASP A 69 2.03 -8.11 -17.12
CA ASP A 69 0.87 -7.82 -17.99
C ASP A 69 0.32 -6.40 -17.80
N ALA A 70 0.24 -5.92 -16.56
CA ALA A 70 -0.21 -4.56 -16.25
C ALA A 70 0.78 -3.49 -16.76
N LEU A 71 2.09 -3.76 -16.66
CA LEU A 71 3.11 -2.84 -17.18
C LEU A 71 3.09 -2.79 -18.70
N GLU A 72 2.90 -3.93 -19.35
CA GLU A 72 2.76 -4.03 -20.81
C GLU A 72 1.53 -3.24 -21.31
N ASP A 73 0.41 -3.33 -20.58
CA ASP A 73 -0.82 -2.61 -20.92
C ASP A 73 -0.70 -1.08 -20.72
N MET A 74 0.03 -0.63 -19.69
CA MET A 74 0.24 0.80 -19.44
C MET A 74 1.32 1.43 -20.33
N THR A 75 2.37 0.67 -20.67
CA THR A 75 3.57 1.22 -21.34
C THR A 75 3.59 0.91 -22.84
N GLY A 76 2.80 -0.06 -23.31
CA GLY A 76 2.75 -0.48 -24.72
C GLY A 76 4.02 -1.21 -25.22
N GLN A 77 5.05 -1.32 -24.38
CA GLN A 77 6.28 -2.07 -24.63
C GLN A 77 6.48 -3.09 -23.51
N ARG A 78 6.86 -4.33 -23.85
CA ARG A 78 7.21 -5.34 -22.87
C ARG A 78 8.50 -4.93 -22.14
N PRO A 79 8.45 -4.61 -20.83
CA PRO A 79 9.68 -4.43 -20.05
C PRO A 79 10.47 -5.75 -20.10
N GLY A 80 11.79 -5.65 -20.25
CA GLY A 80 12.64 -6.85 -20.26
C GLY A 80 12.48 -7.67 -18.99
N VAL A 81 12.59 -9.01 -19.11
CA VAL A 81 12.43 -9.98 -18.00
C VAL A 81 13.30 -9.64 -16.77
N PHE A 82 14.45 -8.98 -16.99
CA PHE A 82 15.32 -8.47 -15.94
C PHE A 82 14.62 -7.52 -14.95
N TYR A 83 13.75 -6.64 -15.43
CA TYR A 83 13.02 -5.70 -14.56
C TYR A 83 11.97 -6.43 -13.70
N THR A 84 11.31 -7.44 -14.26
CA THR A 84 10.36 -8.27 -13.52
C THR A 84 11.04 -9.10 -12.43
N VAL A 85 12.20 -9.69 -12.73
CA VAL A 85 13.01 -10.42 -11.73
C VAL A 85 13.54 -9.47 -10.66
N CYS A 86 13.98 -8.27 -11.06
CA CYS A 86 14.40 -7.23 -10.13
C CYS A 86 13.27 -6.88 -9.15
N TRP A 87 12.07 -6.57 -9.63
CA TRP A 87 10.97 -6.21 -8.75
C TRP A 87 10.42 -7.36 -7.91
N ARG A 88 10.48 -8.59 -8.41
CA ARG A 88 9.99 -9.76 -7.67
C ARG A 88 10.95 -10.26 -6.61
N TYR A 89 12.26 -10.19 -6.85
CA TYR A 89 13.27 -10.78 -5.97
C TYR A 89 14.18 -9.76 -5.33
N VAL A 90 14.65 -8.76 -6.09
CA VAL A 90 15.61 -7.77 -5.58
C VAL A 90 14.93 -6.82 -4.60
N THR A 91 13.73 -6.31 -4.91
CA THR A 91 12.98 -5.43 -3.99
C THR A 91 12.71 -6.06 -2.61
N PRO A 92 12.08 -7.25 -2.51
CA PRO A 92 11.85 -7.86 -1.19
C PRO A 92 13.14 -8.30 -0.49
N LEU A 93 14.18 -8.67 -1.24
CA LEU A 93 15.48 -9.01 -0.66
C LEU A 93 16.15 -7.79 -0.03
N ILE A 94 16.19 -6.66 -0.73
CA ILE A 94 16.72 -5.39 -0.19
C ILE A 94 15.93 -4.98 1.05
N CYS A 95 14.60 -5.00 1.00
CA CYS A 95 13.77 -4.66 2.17
C CYS A 95 14.04 -5.60 3.37
N THR A 96 14.25 -6.89 3.13
CA THR A 96 14.60 -7.86 4.18
C THR A 96 15.96 -7.58 4.79
N VAL A 97 16.96 -7.26 3.98
CA VAL A 97 18.30 -6.89 4.46
C VAL A 97 18.25 -5.61 5.28
N CYS A 98 17.53 -4.58 4.81
CA CYS A 98 17.34 -3.34 5.56
C CYS A 98 16.64 -3.58 6.91
N PHE A 99 15.62 -4.44 6.94
CA PHE A 99 14.94 -4.79 8.18
C PHE A 99 15.86 -5.50 9.17
N ILE A 100 16.67 -6.46 8.70
CA ILE A 100 17.64 -7.16 9.55
C ILE A 100 18.69 -6.18 10.08
N GLY A 101 19.24 -5.30 9.23
CA GLY A 101 20.20 -4.28 9.67
C GLY A 101 19.63 -3.39 10.76
N PHE A 102 18.40 -2.91 10.58
CA PHE A 102 17.72 -2.10 11.58
C PHE A 102 17.43 -2.86 12.88
N PHE A 103 17.11 -4.16 12.80
CA PHE A 103 16.88 -4.99 13.98
C PHE A 103 18.16 -5.22 14.79
N LEU A 104 19.31 -5.31 14.12
CA LEU A 104 20.62 -5.46 14.76
C LEU A 104 21.06 -4.17 15.47
N ASP A 105 20.79 -3.01 14.86
CA ASP A 105 21.08 -1.70 15.45
C ASP A 105 19.99 -1.20 16.40
N PHE A 106 18.98 -2.03 16.72
CA PHE A 106 17.85 -1.63 17.53
C PHE A 106 18.25 -1.40 18.99
N GLN A 107 18.67 -0.18 19.30
CA GLN A 107 18.88 0.29 20.66
C GLN A 107 17.56 0.86 21.20
N PRO A 108 17.15 0.57 22.45
CA PRO A 108 16.05 1.29 23.06
C PRO A 108 16.43 2.77 23.17
N LEU A 109 15.52 3.66 22.73
CA LEU A 109 15.63 5.12 22.90
C LEU A 109 16.12 5.45 24.32
N LYS A 110 17.36 5.92 24.42
CA LYS A 110 17.91 6.55 25.61
C LYS A 110 17.98 8.04 25.33
N THR A 111 17.27 8.84 26.11
CA THR A 111 17.38 10.31 26.08
C THR A 111 18.83 10.74 26.34
N SER A 112 19.24 11.84 25.72
CA SER A 112 20.60 12.43 25.81
C SER A 112 21.09 12.70 27.25
N ASP A 113 20.20 12.71 28.24
CA ASP A 113 20.51 12.94 29.67
C ASP A 113 20.52 11.66 30.52
N GLY A 114 20.48 10.47 29.91
CA GLY A 114 20.50 9.19 30.63
C GLY A 114 19.23 8.86 31.42
N SER A 115 18.20 9.70 31.33
CA SER A 115 16.90 9.51 31.99
C SER A 115 16.01 8.59 31.15
N VAL A 116 15.57 7.47 31.74
CA VAL A 116 14.70 6.49 31.09
C VAL A 116 13.33 7.12 30.81
N TYR A 117 12.84 6.99 29.58
CA TYR A 117 11.52 7.49 29.20
C TYR A 117 10.44 6.83 30.08
N PRO A 118 9.50 7.60 30.66
CA PRO A 118 8.47 7.05 31.53
C PRO A 118 7.61 6.01 30.81
N ASN A 119 7.16 4.98 31.55
CA ASN A 119 6.41 3.83 31.01
C ASN A 119 5.19 4.21 30.16
N TRP A 120 4.54 5.35 30.44
CA TRP A 120 3.39 5.81 29.64
C TRP A 120 3.77 6.09 28.18
N ALA A 121 4.98 6.55 27.92
CA ALA A 121 5.41 6.88 26.57
C ALA A 121 5.93 5.66 25.80
N TYR A 122 6.43 4.65 26.51
CA TYR A 122 6.65 3.34 25.90
C TYR A 122 5.33 2.75 25.39
N ASN A 123 4.28 2.80 26.21
CA ASN A 123 2.94 2.38 25.80
C ASN A 123 2.41 3.20 24.61
N LEU A 124 2.67 4.51 24.60
CA LEU A 124 2.30 5.39 23.47
C LEU A 124 3.04 5.02 22.18
N GLY A 125 4.35 4.76 22.26
CA GLY A 125 5.16 4.34 21.12
C GLY A 125 4.68 3.02 20.51
N TRP A 126 4.39 2.02 21.34
CA TRP A 126 3.81 0.76 20.87
C TRP A 126 2.40 0.91 20.31
N ALA A 127 1.57 1.78 20.91
CA ALA A 127 0.24 2.07 20.38
C ALA A 127 0.31 2.69 18.97
N ILE A 128 1.24 3.62 18.74
CA ILE A 128 1.48 4.22 17.42
C ILE A 128 1.95 3.16 16.42
N ALA A 129 2.92 2.33 16.81
CA ALA A 129 3.43 1.26 15.95
C ALA A 129 2.34 0.27 15.54
N ILE A 130 1.51 -0.16 16.49
CA ILE A 130 0.39 -1.07 16.23
C ILE A 130 -0.67 -0.39 15.35
N SER A 131 -0.96 0.89 15.59
CA SER A 131 -1.98 1.64 14.85
C SER A 131 -1.71 1.70 13.34
N CYS A 132 -0.45 1.75 12.90
CA CYS A 132 -0.12 1.75 11.47
C CYS A 132 -0.21 0.36 10.83
N VAL A 133 0.07 -0.71 11.58
CA VAL A 133 0.07 -2.08 11.06
C VAL A 133 -1.35 -2.64 10.99
N VAL A 134 -2.20 -2.34 11.96
CA VAL A 134 -3.57 -2.85 12.14
C VAL A 134 -4.57 -2.59 10.98
N PRO A 135 -4.52 -1.48 10.22
CA PRO A 135 -5.40 -1.24 9.08
C PRO A 135 -5.27 -2.31 7.98
N ILE A 136 -4.08 -2.88 7.82
CA ILE A 136 -3.79 -3.92 6.82
C ILE A 136 -4.60 -5.20 7.11
N PRO A 137 -4.46 -5.86 8.29
CA PRO A 137 -5.26 -7.02 8.63
C PRO A 137 -6.74 -6.67 8.81
N ILE A 138 -7.10 -5.50 9.34
CA ILE A 138 -8.52 -5.08 9.39
C ILE A 138 -9.12 -5.06 7.99
N SER A 139 -8.44 -4.48 7.01
CA SER A 139 -8.96 -4.44 5.64
C SER A 139 -9.13 -5.84 5.04
N ALA A 140 -8.22 -6.77 5.35
CA ALA A 140 -8.32 -8.16 4.94
C ALA A 140 -9.49 -8.88 5.62
N VAL A 141 -9.65 -8.70 6.93
CA VAL A 141 -10.69 -9.31 7.75
C VAL A 141 -12.07 -8.74 7.42
N SER A 142 -12.20 -7.43 7.24
CA SER A 142 -13.46 -6.81 6.80
C SER A 142 -13.90 -7.36 5.44
N LYS A 143 -12.99 -7.50 4.47
CA LYS A 143 -13.31 -8.15 3.19
C LYS A 143 -13.71 -9.62 3.37
N PHE A 144 -13.11 -10.30 4.34
CA PHE A 144 -13.44 -11.69 4.67
C PHE A 144 -14.83 -11.86 5.30
N TYR A 145 -15.25 -10.95 6.18
CA TYR A 145 -16.58 -10.96 6.82
C TYR A 145 -17.70 -10.54 5.86
N PHE A 146 -17.47 -9.55 4.99
CA PHE A 146 -18.47 -9.09 4.03
C PHE A 146 -18.64 -10.01 2.79
N THR A 147 -17.76 -10.98 2.59
CA THR A 147 -17.88 -11.97 1.50
C THR A 147 -18.59 -13.21 2.03
N GLU A 148 -19.77 -13.57 1.51
CA GLU A 148 -20.46 -14.82 1.83
C GLU A 148 -19.88 -16.01 1.02
N GLY A 149 -19.65 -17.18 1.64
CA GLY A 149 -19.05 -18.37 1.00
C GLY A 149 -18.30 -19.33 1.94
N SER A 150 -17.71 -20.43 1.43
CA SER A 150 -16.91 -21.40 2.21
C SER A 150 -15.43 -20.97 2.36
N PHE A 151 -14.77 -21.33 3.46
CA PHE A 151 -13.41 -20.85 3.86
C PHE A 151 -12.36 -20.91 2.73
N ARG A 152 -12.31 -22.02 1.98
CA ARG A 152 -11.34 -22.20 0.88
C ARG A 152 -11.67 -21.32 -0.33
N GLN A 153 -12.96 -21.14 -0.64
CA GLN A 153 -13.40 -20.27 -1.74
C GLN A 153 -13.20 -18.80 -1.40
N ARG A 154 -13.45 -18.38 -0.14
CA ARG A 154 -13.20 -17.01 0.31
C ARG A 154 -11.72 -16.65 0.28
N LEU A 155 -10.83 -17.54 0.72
CA LEU A 155 -9.39 -17.35 0.57
C LEU A 155 -9.00 -17.25 -0.91
N LEU A 156 -9.51 -18.13 -1.76
CA LEU A 156 -9.25 -18.08 -3.21
C LEU A 156 -9.78 -16.80 -3.88
N VAL A 157 -10.90 -16.25 -3.41
CA VAL A 157 -11.49 -15.00 -3.92
C VAL A 157 -10.75 -13.77 -3.38
N LEU A 158 -10.33 -13.75 -2.12
CA LEU A 158 -9.50 -12.65 -1.56
C LEU A 158 -8.10 -12.60 -2.19
N TRP A 159 -7.55 -13.77 -2.53
CA TRP A 159 -6.26 -13.90 -3.22
C TRP A 159 -6.38 -13.67 -4.73
N ARG A 160 -7.59 -13.55 -5.28
CA ARG A 160 -7.77 -13.03 -6.64
C ARG A 160 -7.69 -11.51 -6.56
N PRO A 161 -6.62 -10.87 -7.07
CA PRO A 161 -6.63 -9.43 -7.22
C PRO A 161 -7.84 -9.03 -8.07
N VAL A 162 -8.41 -7.86 -7.78
CA VAL A 162 -9.48 -7.27 -8.60
C VAL A 162 -9.03 -7.35 -10.06
N SER A 163 -9.72 -8.18 -10.83
CA SER A 163 -9.57 -8.22 -12.27
C SER A 163 -10.26 -6.96 -12.78
N ASP A 164 -9.52 -5.84 -12.80
CA ASP A 164 -9.98 -4.66 -13.50
C ASP A 164 -10.19 -5.05 -14.98
N PRO A 165 -11.37 -4.80 -15.57
CA PRO A 165 -11.67 -5.17 -16.95
C PRO A 165 -10.92 -4.33 -18.00
N VAL A 166 -9.92 -3.53 -17.59
CA VAL A 166 -9.21 -2.57 -18.45
C VAL A 166 -8.59 -3.29 -19.66
N GLY A 167 -7.82 -4.37 -19.43
CA GLY A 167 -7.23 -5.14 -20.53
C GLY A 167 -8.23 -5.91 -21.40
N ARG A 168 -9.44 -6.21 -20.89
CA ARG A 168 -10.49 -6.90 -21.67
C ARG A 168 -11.23 -5.92 -22.58
N LYS A 169 -11.54 -4.72 -22.08
CA LYS A 169 -12.15 -3.64 -22.87
C LYS A 169 -11.24 -3.20 -24.00
N THR A 170 -9.95 -2.98 -23.74
CA THR A 170 -9.01 -2.54 -24.77
C THR A 170 -8.78 -3.62 -25.85
N LYS A 171 -8.77 -4.90 -25.50
CA LYS A 171 -8.71 -6.00 -26.49
C LYS A 171 -9.99 -6.13 -27.31
N GLU A 172 -11.17 -6.06 -26.67
CA GLU A 172 -12.46 -6.11 -27.36
C GLU A 172 -12.65 -4.90 -28.29
N GLU A 173 -12.35 -3.68 -27.83
CA GLU A 173 -12.39 -2.45 -28.65
C GLU A 173 -11.40 -2.50 -29.83
N ARG A 174 -10.18 -3.00 -29.61
CA ARG A 174 -9.19 -3.15 -30.69
C ARG A 174 -9.62 -4.19 -31.72
N SER A 175 -10.19 -5.32 -31.29
CA SER A 175 -10.70 -6.36 -32.19
C SER A 175 -11.94 -5.90 -32.98
N LEU A 176 -12.81 -5.09 -32.36
CA LEU A 176 -13.98 -4.50 -33.03
C LEU A 176 -13.54 -3.50 -34.11
N ASN A 177 -12.60 -2.60 -33.77
CA ASN A 177 -12.07 -1.61 -34.72
C ASN A 177 -11.32 -2.26 -35.90
N GLU A 178 -10.62 -3.36 -35.67
CA GLU A 178 -9.95 -4.11 -36.74
C GLU A 178 -10.94 -4.85 -37.65
N THR A 179 -12.07 -5.30 -37.09
CA THR A 179 -13.16 -5.94 -37.85
C THR A 179 -13.94 -4.91 -38.67
N GLU A 180 -14.20 -3.72 -38.11
CA GLU A 180 -14.81 -2.57 -38.80
C GLU A 180 -13.91 -2.02 -39.92
N MET A 181 -12.59 -1.93 -39.73
CA MET A 181 -11.69 -1.53 -40.81
C MET A 181 -11.66 -2.57 -41.95
N LYS A 182 -11.68 -3.87 -41.61
CA LYS A 182 -11.76 -4.93 -42.63
C LYS A 182 -13.08 -4.90 -43.38
N SER A 183 -14.21 -4.65 -42.72
CA SER A 183 -15.52 -4.51 -43.38
C SER A 183 -15.58 -3.29 -44.30
N LEU A 184 -15.07 -2.12 -43.87
CA LEU A 184 -14.99 -0.91 -44.70
C LEU A 184 -14.06 -1.07 -45.90
N SER A 185 -12.93 -1.78 -45.75
CA SER A 185 -12.02 -2.07 -46.87
C SER A 185 -12.56 -3.10 -47.87
N ALA A 186 -13.50 -3.95 -47.46
CA ALA A 186 -14.18 -4.93 -48.31
C ALA A 186 -15.34 -4.33 -49.12
N PHE A 187 -15.72 -3.07 -48.85
CA PHE A 187 -16.69 -2.28 -49.61
C PHE A 187 -16.00 -1.10 -50.33
N PRO A 188 -15.19 -1.34 -51.37
CA PRO A 188 -14.56 -0.25 -52.14
C PRO A 188 -15.53 0.53 -53.05
N ASP A 189 -16.79 0.09 -53.22
CA ASP A 189 -17.71 0.58 -54.27
C ASP A 189 -18.94 1.38 -53.75
N MET A 190 -18.90 1.95 -52.54
CA MET A 190 -19.97 2.82 -52.03
C MET A 190 -19.47 4.20 -51.59
N LEU A 191 -18.58 4.79 -52.39
CA LEU A 191 -18.29 6.23 -52.42
C LEU A 191 -18.03 6.67 -53.85
#